data_AF-A0A957S1Q8-F1
#
_entry.id   AF-A0A957S1Q8-F1
#
_cell.length_a   1.000
_cell.length_b   1.000
_cell.length_c   1.000
_cell.angle_alpha   90.00
_cell.angle_beta   90.00
_cell.angle_gamma   90.00
#
_symmetry.space_group_name_H-M   'P 1'
#
loop_
_entity.id
_entity.type
_entity.pdbx_description
1 polymer ?
#
loop_
_entity_poly.entity_id
_entity_poly.type
_entity_poly.pdbx_seq_one_letter_code
_entity_poly.pdbx_strand_id
1 'polypeptide(L)'
;MLDTRSVAKSPTPPSVEPVATNNQSTNGVAGKGAAPADIRQLLAPVDPGLRLVEAKLKAVDSSVFAPLAEAFVDLIGSGGKRLRPALAFMAAGYNSNGAPLWADARIVALASSVEMLHTATLVHDDVIDNALLRRGAPTLNASWSKGATVLAGNYMFGRAARFAAETRNMRVIHIFSDTLQIIVNGE
;
A
#
# COMPACT_ATOMS: atom_id res chain seq x y z
N MET A 1 23.28 -80.69 -11.04
CA MET A 1 24.03 -80.93 -12.29
C MET A 1 24.15 -79.59 -13.01
N LEU A 2 25.24 -79.34 -13.76
CA LEU A 2 25.54 -78.04 -14.36
C LEU A 2 24.60 -77.73 -15.55
N ASP A 3 24.46 -76.51 -16.09
CA ASP A 3 24.97 -75.17 -15.72
C ASP A 3 23.88 -74.11 -16.07
N THR A 4 24.05 -72.80 -16.34
CA THR A 4 25.19 -71.89 -16.58
C THR A 4 24.85 -70.45 -16.12
N ARG A 5 25.83 -69.55 -16.01
CA ARG A 5 25.62 -68.09 -15.87
C ARG A 5 25.73 -67.36 -17.20
N SER A 6 24.83 -66.41 -17.45
CA SER A 6 25.01 -65.36 -18.47
C SER A 6 24.81 -63.98 -17.82
N VAL A 7 25.82 -63.12 -17.94
CA VAL A 7 25.80 -61.75 -17.40
C VAL A 7 25.96 -60.79 -18.57
N ALA A 8 24.90 -60.06 -18.90
CA ALA A 8 24.94 -59.06 -19.97
C ALA A 8 25.79 -57.85 -19.55
N LYS A 9 26.66 -57.37 -20.46
CA LYS A 9 27.43 -56.14 -20.25
C LYS A 9 26.51 -54.92 -20.32
N SER A 10 26.72 -53.97 -19.41
CA SER A 10 26.19 -52.61 -19.53
C SER A 10 26.86 -51.86 -20.69
N PRO A 11 26.12 -51.00 -21.43
CA PRO A 11 26.70 -50.17 -22.48
C PRO A 11 27.58 -49.07 -21.88
N THR A 12 28.70 -48.77 -22.54
CA THR A 12 29.56 -47.62 -22.23
C THR A 12 28.97 -46.31 -22.76
N PRO A 13 29.06 -45.19 -22.04
CA PRO A 13 28.64 -43.88 -22.54
C PRO A 13 29.56 -43.40 -23.70
N PRO A 14 29.06 -42.54 -24.59
CA PRO A 14 29.83 -42.02 -25.72
C PRO A 14 30.92 -41.01 -25.27
N SER A 15 32.02 -40.99 -26.01
CA SER A 15 33.13 -40.04 -25.83
C SER A 15 32.67 -38.60 -26.11
N VAL A 16 33.09 -37.65 -25.28
CA VAL A 16 32.87 -36.21 -25.50
C VAL A 16 34.07 -35.62 -26.23
N GLU A 17 33.87 -35.12 -27.45
CA GLU A 17 34.90 -34.37 -28.17
C GLU A 17 35.05 -32.93 -27.64
N PRO A 18 36.27 -32.35 -27.65
CA PRO A 18 36.49 -30.99 -27.16
C PRO A 18 35.95 -29.95 -28.14
N VAL A 19 34.94 -29.19 -27.72
CA VAL A 19 34.39 -28.06 -28.49
C VAL A 19 35.46 -26.96 -28.66
N ALA A 20 35.77 -26.61 -29.91
CA ALA A 20 36.77 -25.60 -30.23
C ALA A 20 36.32 -24.19 -29.79
N THR A 21 37.17 -23.50 -29.04
CA THR A 21 36.95 -22.13 -28.57
C THR A 21 37.15 -21.10 -29.69
N ASN A 22 36.13 -20.90 -30.53
CA ASN A 22 36.15 -19.85 -31.55
C ASN A 22 35.88 -18.47 -30.93
N ASN A 23 36.94 -17.74 -30.57
CA ASN A 23 36.87 -16.48 -29.85
C ASN A 23 36.59 -15.29 -30.79
N GLN A 24 35.34 -15.12 -31.22
CA GLN A 24 34.92 -13.97 -32.05
C GLN A 24 34.36 -12.84 -31.19
N SER A 25 35.00 -11.67 -31.29
CA SER A 25 34.57 -10.45 -30.61
C SER A 25 33.25 -9.92 -31.19
N THR A 26 32.15 -10.13 -30.49
CA THR A 26 30.87 -9.47 -30.75
C THR A 26 30.71 -8.27 -29.82
N ASN A 27 30.68 -7.06 -30.38
CA ASN A 27 30.59 -5.81 -29.62
C ASN A 27 29.39 -5.79 -28.66
N GLY A 28 29.63 -5.30 -27.44
CA GLY A 28 28.67 -5.40 -26.35
C GLY A 28 27.41 -4.55 -26.57
N VAL A 29 26.25 -5.21 -26.69
CA VAL A 29 24.98 -4.60 -26.30
C VAL A 29 24.96 -4.57 -24.77
N ALA A 30 25.46 -3.48 -24.19
CA ALA A 30 25.41 -3.26 -22.75
C ALA A 30 23.94 -3.16 -22.32
N GLY A 31 23.41 -4.27 -21.77
CA GLY A 31 22.08 -4.32 -21.20
C GLY A 31 21.98 -3.28 -20.10
N LYS A 32 21.28 -2.18 -20.36
CA LYS A 32 20.98 -1.16 -19.35
C LYS A 32 20.15 -1.82 -18.26
N GLY A 33 20.80 -2.18 -17.15
CA GLY A 33 20.09 -2.54 -15.92
C GLY A 33 19.10 -1.43 -15.61
N ALA A 34 17.82 -1.77 -15.50
CA ALA A 34 16.78 -0.79 -15.26
C ALA A 34 17.12 -0.03 -13.96
N ALA A 35 17.24 1.30 -14.06
CA ALA A 35 17.40 2.13 -12.87
C ALA A 35 16.24 1.83 -11.91
N PRO A 36 16.48 1.78 -10.59
CA PRO A 36 15.44 1.48 -9.61
C PRO A 36 14.28 2.46 -9.80
N ALA A 37 13.10 1.93 -10.15
CA ALA A 37 11.98 2.75 -10.57
C ALA A 37 11.58 3.73 -9.46
N ASP A 38 11.63 5.03 -9.75
CA ASP A 38 11.24 6.05 -8.79
C ASP A 38 9.75 5.87 -8.48
N ILE A 39 9.43 5.80 -7.19
CA ILE A 39 8.06 5.72 -6.69
C ILE A 39 7.19 6.85 -7.26
N ARG A 40 7.77 8.03 -7.54
CA ARG A 40 7.06 9.15 -8.19
C ARG A 40 6.63 8.83 -9.62
N GLN A 41 7.45 8.12 -10.38
CA GLN A 41 7.13 7.69 -11.75
C GLN A 41 6.01 6.64 -11.74
N LEU A 42 6.04 5.71 -10.78
CA LEU A 42 4.98 4.72 -10.57
C LEU A 42 3.64 5.36 -10.15
N LEU A 43 3.69 6.43 -9.35
CA LEU A 43 2.50 7.14 -8.84
C LEU A 43 1.93 8.19 -9.81
N ALA A 44 2.69 8.65 -10.81
CA ALA A 44 2.29 9.69 -11.75
C ALA A 44 0.92 9.47 -12.44
N PRO A 45 0.50 8.24 -12.83
CA PRO A 45 -0.82 8.02 -13.45
C PRO A 45 -2.02 8.27 -12.53
N VAL A 46 -1.82 8.24 -11.20
CA VAL A 46 -2.88 8.37 -10.17
C VAL A 46 -2.73 9.62 -9.31
N ASP A 47 -1.65 10.39 -9.47
CA ASP A 47 -1.38 11.67 -8.80
C ASP A 47 -2.55 12.69 -8.81
N PRO A 48 -3.32 12.86 -9.90
CA PRO A 48 -4.54 13.68 -9.87
C PRO A 48 -5.59 13.17 -8.88
N GLY A 49 -5.77 11.85 -8.78
CA GLY A 49 -6.63 11.21 -7.79
C GLY A 49 -6.10 11.36 -6.36
N LEU A 50 -4.78 11.29 -6.17
CA LEU A 50 -4.15 11.52 -4.87
C LEU A 50 -4.41 12.95 -4.36
N ARG A 51 -4.45 13.97 -5.24
CA ARG A 51 -4.92 15.32 -4.86
C ARG A 51 -6.38 15.36 -4.42
N LEU A 52 -7.27 14.62 -5.07
CA LEU A 52 -8.68 14.53 -4.65
C LEU A 52 -8.82 13.84 -3.28
N VAL A 53 -8.03 12.79 -3.02
CA VAL A 53 -7.94 12.15 -1.70
C VAL A 53 -7.42 13.11 -0.65
N GLU A 54 -6.32 13.81 -0.91
CA GLU A 54 -5.70 14.79 0.00
C GLU A 54 -6.71 15.89 0.41
N ALA A 55 -7.45 16.44 -0.56
CA ALA A 55 -8.51 17.41 -0.31
C ALA A 55 -9.68 16.81 0.51
N LYS A 56 -10.11 15.59 0.20
CA LYS A 56 -11.20 14.90 0.93
C LYS A 56 -10.81 14.49 2.36
N LEU A 57 -9.53 14.18 2.60
CA LEU A 57 -8.99 13.94 3.94
C LEU A 57 -8.99 15.24 4.77
N LYS A 58 -8.49 16.35 4.18
CA LYS A 58 -8.42 17.68 4.81
C LYS A 58 -9.76 18.42 4.95
N ALA A 59 -10.83 17.93 4.31
CA ALA A 59 -12.19 18.46 4.46
C ALA A 59 -12.80 18.11 5.84
N VAL A 60 -12.26 18.69 6.91
CA VAL A 60 -12.81 18.59 8.26
C VAL A 60 -14.10 19.43 8.34
N ASP A 61 -15.08 18.97 9.12
CA ASP A 61 -16.34 19.69 9.34
C ASP A 61 -16.12 20.81 10.36
N SER A 62 -16.79 21.97 10.19
CA SER A 62 -16.72 23.09 11.13
C SER A 62 -17.37 22.78 12.49
N SER A 63 -18.15 21.70 12.59
CA SER A 63 -18.66 21.18 13.86
C SER A 63 -17.62 20.41 14.69
N VAL A 64 -16.40 20.19 14.17
CA VAL A 64 -15.32 19.51 14.89
C VAL A 64 -14.62 20.47 15.85
N PHE A 65 -14.29 19.99 17.04
CA PHE A 65 -13.49 20.71 18.03
C PHE A 65 -12.19 21.26 17.40
N ALA A 66 -12.00 22.59 17.39
CA ALA A 66 -10.99 23.22 16.53
C ALA A 66 -9.55 22.68 16.67
N PRO A 67 -9.00 22.43 17.88
CA PRO A 67 -7.68 21.81 18.02
C PRO A 67 -7.57 20.42 17.37
N LEU A 68 -8.68 19.67 17.29
CA LEU A 68 -8.73 18.38 16.61
C LEU A 68 -8.73 18.54 15.08
N ALA A 69 -9.36 19.59 14.56
CA ALA A 69 -9.33 19.91 13.14
C ALA A 69 -7.92 20.33 12.69
N GLU A 70 -7.26 21.19 13.46
CA GLU A 70 -5.87 21.62 13.25
C GLU A 70 -4.91 20.43 13.30
N ALA A 71 -4.98 19.62 14.37
CA ALA A 71 -4.20 18.40 14.53
C ALA A 71 -4.34 17.42 13.35
N PHE A 72 -5.53 17.30 12.74
CA PHE A 72 -5.69 16.49 11.53
C PHE A 72 -5.11 17.12 10.28
N VAL A 73 -5.28 18.43 10.07
CA VAL A 73 -4.69 19.12 8.90
C VAL A 73 -3.17 18.97 8.90
N ASP A 74 -2.54 19.09 10.08
CA ASP A 74 -1.10 18.89 10.27
C ASP A 74 -0.69 17.42 10.16
N LEU A 75 -1.40 16.49 10.80
CA LEU A 75 -1.08 15.06 10.72
C LEU A 75 -1.20 14.53 9.28
N ILE A 76 -2.25 14.91 8.55
CA ILE A 76 -2.42 14.58 7.13
C ILE A 76 -1.36 15.32 6.31
N GLY A 77 -1.09 16.60 6.60
CA GLY A 77 -0.13 17.45 5.91
C GLY A 77 1.35 17.08 6.11
N SER A 78 1.70 16.43 7.21
CA SER A 78 3.05 15.92 7.53
C SER A 78 3.60 14.94 6.48
N GLY A 79 2.69 14.38 5.68
CA GLY A 79 3.01 13.71 4.43
C GLY A 79 3.28 12.22 4.53
N GLY A 80 3.37 11.61 3.37
CA GLY A 80 3.60 10.18 3.23
C GLY A 80 3.67 9.78 1.77
N LYS A 81 4.07 8.52 1.50
CA LYS A 81 4.17 7.98 0.14
C LYS A 81 2.80 7.74 -0.53
N ARG A 82 1.67 7.97 0.17
CA ARG A 82 0.27 7.77 -0.27
C ARG A 82 0.03 6.45 -1.04
N LEU A 83 0.74 5.38 -0.64
CA LEU A 83 0.71 4.10 -1.37
C LEU A 83 -0.64 3.39 -1.28
N ARG A 84 -1.33 3.47 -0.13
CA ARG A 84 -2.64 2.84 0.07
C ARG A 84 -3.72 3.41 -0.88
N PRO A 85 -3.96 4.74 -0.96
CA PRO A 85 -4.90 5.30 -1.93
C PRO A 85 -4.43 5.13 -3.38
N ALA A 86 -3.11 5.14 -3.65
CA ALA A 86 -2.60 4.87 -4.98
C ALA A 86 -2.91 3.45 -5.46
N LEU A 87 -2.72 2.43 -4.62
CA LEU A 87 -3.09 1.05 -4.90
C LEU A 87 -4.60 0.91 -5.14
N ALA A 88 -5.44 1.62 -4.38
CA ALA A 88 -6.89 1.65 -4.62
C ALA A 88 -7.25 2.23 -6.01
N PHE A 89 -6.58 3.30 -6.45
CA PHE A 89 -6.77 3.84 -7.80
C PHE A 89 -6.25 2.91 -8.90
N MET A 90 -5.07 2.29 -8.71
CA MET A 90 -4.51 1.32 -9.67
C MET A 90 -5.39 0.06 -9.80
N ALA A 91 -5.96 -0.43 -8.69
CA ALA A 91 -6.88 -1.57 -8.68
C ALA A 91 -8.26 -1.24 -9.26
N ALA A 92 -8.70 0.03 -9.20
CA ALA A 92 -9.91 0.47 -9.90
C ALA A 92 -9.68 0.58 -11.42
N GLY A 93 -8.49 1.03 -11.85
CA GLY A 93 -8.08 1.03 -13.26
C GLY A 93 -8.82 2.06 -14.12
N TYR A 94 -9.40 1.60 -15.23
CA TYR A 94 -9.92 2.42 -16.32
C TYR A 94 -11.35 2.01 -16.69
N ASN A 95 -12.13 2.96 -17.22
CA ASN A 95 -13.47 2.69 -17.73
C ASN A 95 -13.44 2.11 -19.16
N SER A 96 -14.62 1.79 -19.71
CA SER A 96 -14.80 1.25 -21.07
C SER A 96 -14.20 2.10 -22.19
N ASN A 97 -13.94 3.38 -21.93
CA ASN A 97 -13.46 4.36 -22.90
C ASN A 97 -11.96 4.64 -22.70
N GLY A 98 -11.26 3.85 -21.88
CA GLY A 98 -9.84 4.02 -21.57
C GLY A 98 -9.51 5.19 -20.64
N ALA A 99 -10.52 5.88 -20.08
CA ALA A 99 -10.29 6.97 -19.13
C ALA A 99 -10.12 6.42 -17.69
N PRO A 100 -9.16 6.93 -16.91
CA PRO A 100 -8.86 6.40 -15.58
C PRO A 100 -9.97 6.71 -14.57
N LEU A 101 -10.28 5.75 -13.70
CA LEU A 101 -11.38 5.84 -12.73
C LEU A 101 -11.05 6.66 -11.46
N TRP A 102 -9.89 7.33 -11.41
CA TRP A 102 -9.54 8.17 -10.26
C TRP A 102 -10.44 9.39 -10.06
N ALA A 103 -11.21 9.79 -11.07
CA ALA A 103 -12.20 10.86 -11.00
C ALA A 103 -13.58 10.38 -10.49
N ASP A 104 -13.83 9.07 -10.36
CA ASP A 104 -15.09 8.57 -9.80
C ASP A 104 -15.12 8.82 -8.28
N ALA A 105 -16.10 9.59 -7.83
CA ALA A 105 -16.25 9.97 -6.43
C ALA A 105 -16.32 8.77 -5.46
N ARG A 106 -16.79 7.59 -5.91
CA ARG A 106 -16.81 6.35 -5.13
C ARG A 106 -15.42 5.74 -4.97
N ILE A 107 -14.57 5.86 -5.99
CA ILE A 107 -13.17 5.40 -5.94
C ILE A 107 -12.33 6.36 -5.10
N VAL A 108 -12.56 7.68 -5.21
CA VAL A 108 -11.97 8.67 -4.29
C VAL A 108 -12.41 8.41 -2.85
N ALA A 109 -13.70 8.10 -2.61
CA ALA A 109 -14.19 7.76 -1.28
C ALA A 109 -13.56 6.46 -0.72
N LEU A 110 -13.42 5.41 -1.55
CA LEU A 110 -12.67 4.19 -1.19
C LEU A 110 -11.22 4.51 -0.82
N ALA A 111 -10.51 5.25 -1.66
CA ALA A 111 -9.11 5.61 -1.45
C ALA A 111 -8.91 6.46 -0.18
N SER A 112 -9.77 7.46 0.07
CA SER A 112 -9.79 8.24 1.31
C SER A 112 -10.19 7.39 2.53
N SER A 113 -11.07 6.40 2.40
CA SER A 113 -11.42 5.49 3.50
C SER A 113 -10.20 4.71 3.98
N VAL A 114 -9.43 4.12 3.06
CA VAL A 114 -8.24 3.31 3.41
C VAL A 114 -7.12 4.17 4.01
N GLU A 115 -6.87 5.37 3.49
CA GLU A 115 -5.83 6.27 4.05
C GLU A 115 -6.27 6.88 5.40
N MET A 116 -7.56 7.20 5.58
CA MET A 116 -8.09 7.67 6.86
C MET A 116 -8.08 6.56 7.92
N LEU A 117 -8.44 5.31 7.55
CA LEU A 117 -8.34 4.16 8.46
C LEU A 117 -6.88 3.93 8.87
N HIS A 118 -5.95 3.97 7.92
CA HIS A 118 -4.53 3.86 8.21
C HIS A 118 -4.06 4.94 9.19
N THR A 119 -4.45 6.20 8.96
CA THR A 119 -4.06 7.31 9.83
C THR A 119 -4.69 7.19 11.22
N ALA A 120 -5.91 6.62 11.32
CA ALA A 120 -6.55 6.30 12.59
C ALA A 120 -5.76 5.27 13.40
N THR A 121 -5.26 4.18 12.77
CA THR A 121 -4.38 3.24 13.49
C THR A 121 -3.15 3.96 13.99
N LEU A 122 -2.45 4.73 13.15
CA LEU A 122 -1.21 5.44 13.56
C LEU A 122 -1.36 6.29 14.84
N VAL A 123 -2.54 6.89 15.06
CA VAL A 123 -2.87 7.67 16.25
C VAL A 123 -3.15 6.79 17.48
N HIS A 124 -3.69 5.59 17.29
CA HIS A 124 -3.84 4.58 18.34
C HIS A 124 -2.51 3.87 18.66
N ASP A 125 -1.72 3.48 17.64
CA ASP A 125 -0.35 2.95 17.78
C ASP A 125 0.48 3.89 18.68
N ASP A 126 0.49 5.20 18.37
CA ASP A 126 1.25 6.23 19.10
C ASP A 126 0.87 6.31 20.60
N VAL A 127 -0.34 5.91 20.98
CA VAL A 127 -0.81 5.89 22.39
C VAL A 127 -0.44 4.58 23.10
N ILE A 128 -0.53 3.45 22.38
CA ILE A 128 -0.18 2.12 22.88
C ILE A 128 1.33 2.06 23.18
N ASP A 129 2.15 2.46 22.20
CA ASP A 129 3.62 2.51 22.30
C ASP A 129 4.10 3.61 23.26
N ASN A 130 3.24 4.56 23.65
CA ASN A 130 3.61 5.80 24.32
C ASN A 130 4.55 6.68 23.47
N ALA A 131 4.51 6.55 22.15
CA ALA A 131 5.41 7.25 21.24
C ALA A 131 5.19 8.78 21.34
N LEU A 132 6.30 9.51 21.46
CA LEU A 132 6.31 10.98 21.49
C LEU A 132 6.80 11.60 20.17
N LEU A 133 7.44 10.79 19.31
CA LEU A 133 7.98 11.21 18.02
C LEU A 133 7.68 10.17 16.94
N ARG A 134 7.21 10.61 15.78
CA ARG A 134 6.95 9.78 14.59
C ARG A 134 7.60 10.42 13.37
N ARG A 135 8.56 9.71 12.75
CA ARG A 135 9.41 10.21 11.65
C ARG A 135 10.16 11.53 11.95
N GLY A 136 10.38 11.84 13.24
CA GLY A 136 11.04 13.08 13.68
C GLY A 136 10.09 14.25 13.97
N ALA A 137 8.79 14.12 13.69
CA ALA A 137 7.77 15.08 14.14
C ALA A 137 7.13 14.62 15.47
N PRO A 138 6.61 15.54 16.31
CA PRO A 138 5.81 15.18 17.48
C PRO A 138 4.57 14.35 17.11
N THR A 139 4.20 13.39 17.96
CA THR A 139 2.92 12.68 17.88
C THR A 139 1.82 13.50 18.56
N LEU A 140 0.54 13.17 18.31
CA LEU A 140 -0.56 13.74 19.10
C LEU A 140 -0.43 13.36 20.59
N ASN A 141 0.01 12.13 20.87
CA ASN A 141 0.33 11.63 22.22
C ASN A 141 1.47 12.40 22.92
N ALA A 142 2.28 13.20 22.21
CA ALA A 142 3.29 14.07 22.82
C ALA A 142 2.73 15.40 23.35
N SER A 143 1.60 15.86 22.82
CA SER A 143 1.02 17.17 23.15
C SER A 143 -0.35 17.07 23.84
N TRP A 144 -1.03 15.94 23.71
CA TRP A 144 -2.40 15.72 24.21
C TRP A 144 -2.42 14.64 25.28
N SER A 145 -3.45 14.63 26.12
CA SER A 145 -3.67 13.52 27.06
C SER A 145 -4.06 12.25 26.30
N LYS A 146 -3.64 11.08 26.78
CA LYS A 146 -3.96 9.77 26.15
C LYS A 146 -5.43 9.62 25.80
N GLY A 147 -6.33 10.04 26.70
CA GLY A 147 -7.78 9.99 26.45
C GLY A 147 -8.23 10.87 25.29
N ALA A 148 -7.68 12.08 25.15
CA ALA A 148 -7.95 12.95 24.02
C ALA A 148 -7.40 12.38 22.70
N THR A 149 -6.22 11.75 22.73
CA THR A 149 -5.63 11.10 21.54
C THR A 149 -6.41 9.86 21.11
N VAL A 150 -6.91 9.04 22.04
CA VAL A 150 -7.82 7.92 21.73
C VAL A 150 -9.12 8.42 21.09
N LEU A 151 -9.71 9.50 21.62
CA LEU A 151 -10.90 10.13 21.03
C LEU A 151 -10.63 10.71 19.63
N ALA A 152 -9.43 11.25 19.38
CA ALA A 152 -9.00 11.69 18.06
C ALA A 152 -8.97 10.51 17.05
N GLY A 153 -8.31 9.41 17.40
CA GLY A 153 -8.29 8.19 16.58
C GLY A 153 -9.68 7.61 16.33
N ASN A 154 -10.56 7.62 17.35
CA ASN A 154 -11.95 7.16 17.22
C ASN A 154 -12.76 8.01 16.22
N TYR A 155 -12.55 9.34 16.19
CA TYR A 155 -13.15 10.20 15.18
C TYR A 155 -12.59 9.93 13.77
N MET A 156 -11.27 9.72 13.63
CA MET A 156 -10.67 9.35 12.34
C MET A 156 -11.24 8.03 11.83
N PHE A 157 -11.40 7.03 12.70
CA PHE A 157 -12.06 5.77 12.36
C PHE A 157 -13.52 6.00 11.89
N GLY A 158 -14.30 6.81 12.60
CA GLY A 158 -15.66 7.18 12.19
C GLY A 158 -15.70 7.86 10.81
N ARG A 159 -14.73 8.73 10.51
CA ARG A 159 -14.54 9.35 9.18
C ARG A 159 -14.17 8.32 8.12
N ALA A 160 -13.31 7.34 8.43
CA ALA A 160 -12.93 6.28 7.51
C ALA A 160 -14.12 5.36 7.16
N ALA A 161 -14.94 5.01 8.15
CA ALA A 161 -16.18 4.25 7.98
C ALA A 161 -17.22 5.05 7.16
N ARG A 162 -17.34 6.37 7.40
CA ARG A 162 -18.19 7.26 6.62
C ARG A 162 -17.76 7.29 5.14
N PHE A 163 -16.46 7.35 4.85
CA PHE A 163 -15.95 7.28 3.48
C PHE A 163 -16.20 5.91 2.82
N ALA A 164 -16.11 4.80 3.58
CA ALA A 164 -16.50 3.48 3.07
C ALA A 164 -17.99 3.44 2.68
N ALA A 165 -18.88 4.01 3.50
CA ALA A 165 -20.30 4.12 3.20
C ALA A 165 -20.61 5.00 1.98
N GLU A 166 -19.83 6.06 1.75
CA GLU A 166 -19.98 6.95 0.58
C GLU A 166 -19.70 6.27 -0.77
N THR A 167 -19.02 5.12 -0.79
CA THR A 167 -18.91 4.28 -1.99
C THR A 167 -20.25 3.71 -2.46
N ARG A 168 -21.25 3.66 -1.56
CA ARG A 168 -22.57 3.01 -1.74
C ARG A 168 -22.49 1.53 -2.15
N ASN A 169 -21.39 0.85 -1.81
CA ASN A 169 -21.16 -0.55 -2.13
C ASN A 169 -21.08 -1.39 -0.83
N MET A 170 -22.07 -2.26 -0.61
CA MET A 170 -22.15 -3.06 0.61
C MET A 170 -20.93 -3.98 0.81
N ARG A 171 -20.35 -4.50 -0.28
CA ARG A 171 -19.12 -5.32 -0.23
C ARG A 171 -17.91 -4.53 0.28
N VAL A 172 -17.82 -3.23 -0.01
CA VAL A 172 -16.74 -2.37 0.52
C VAL A 172 -16.89 -2.19 2.03
N ILE A 173 -18.12 -1.98 2.51
CA ILE A 173 -18.38 -1.78 3.95
C ILE A 173 -18.11 -3.07 4.74
N HIS A 174 -18.47 -4.24 4.20
CA HIS A 174 -18.08 -5.53 4.79
C HIS A 174 -16.56 -5.68 4.85
N ILE A 175 -15.86 -5.52 3.72
CA ILE A 175 -14.38 -5.64 3.68
C ILE A 175 -13.71 -4.64 4.65
N PHE A 176 -14.24 -3.42 4.80
CA PHE A 176 -13.77 -2.45 5.78
C PHE A 176 -13.94 -2.95 7.23
N SER A 177 -15.11 -3.50 7.57
CA SER A 177 -15.39 -4.09 8.89
C SER A 177 -14.53 -5.31 9.19
N ASP A 178 -14.32 -6.18 8.19
CA ASP A 178 -13.49 -7.38 8.32
C ASP A 178 -12.00 -7.01 8.44
N THR A 179 -11.54 -6.02 7.68
CA THR A 179 -10.18 -5.48 7.77
C THR A 179 -9.91 -4.91 9.16
N LEU A 180 -10.86 -4.19 9.77
CA LEU A 180 -10.70 -3.67 11.13
C LEU A 180 -10.54 -4.80 12.15
N GLN A 181 -11.37 -5.84 12.08
CA GLN A 181 -11.28 -7.00 12.98
C GLN A 181 -9.94 -7.73 12.80
N ILE A 182 -9.44 -7.85 11.57
CA ILE A 182 -8.13 -8.45 11.27
C ILE A 182 -6.97 -7.61 11.85
N ILE A 183 -7.05 -6.27 11.79
CA ILE A 183 -6.06 -5.38 12.40
C ILE A 183 -6.08 -5.53 13.92
N VAL A 184 -7.24 -5.39 14.56
CA VAL A 184 -7.36 -5.42 16.03
C VAL A 184 -7.04 -6.80 16.63
N ASN A 185 -7.13 -7.89 15.86
CA ASN A 185 -6.70 -9.23 16.27
C ASN A 185 -5.21 -9.51 15.95
N GLY A 186 -4.49 -8.56 15.34
CA GLY A 186 -3.08 -8.69 14.93
C GLY A 186 -2.09 -7.82 15.71
N GLU A 187 -2.59 -6.92 16.56
CA GLU A 187 -1.83 -6.15 17.56
C GLU A 187 -1.86 -6.87 18.94
#